data_AF-A0A2V1JPF8-F1
#
_entry.id   AF-A0A2V1JPF8-F1
#
_cell.length_a   1.000
_cell.length_b   1.000
_cell.length_c   1.000
_cell.angle_alpha   90.00
_cell.angle_beta   90.00
_cell.angle_gamma   90.00
#
_symmetry.space_group_name_H-M   'P 1'
#
loop_
_entity.id
_entity.type
_entity.pdbx_description
1 polymer ?
#
loop_
_entity_poly.entity_id
_entity_poly.type
_entity_poly.pdbx_seq_one_letter_code
_entity_poly.pdbx_strand_id
1 'polypeptide(L)'
;MKREPNVRVIIHDKSSLAPEGKPVAFCLDPETGFEWIGEYDITADELLSGAGGNNATKTEQAEKLILDLLADGKELASEGIEKVAADAGISARTVRAAKKNLDGRITSKCIGAAWYHALKK
;
A
#
# COMPACT_ATOMS: atom_id res chain seq x y z
N MET A 1 -1.37 -5.32 11.32
CA MET A 1 -0.14 -5.62 10.57
C MET A 1 1.00 -5.35 11.52
N LYS A 2 1.63 -6.42 12.04
CA LYS A 2 2.72 -6.31 13.00
C LYS A 2 3.87 -5.61 12.26
N ARG A 3 4.28 -4.42 12.74
CA ARG A 3 5.61 -3.88 12.43
C ARG A 3 6.59 -5.00 12.73
N GLU A 4 7.43 -5.41 11.79
CA GLU A 4 8.51 -6.33 12.15
C GLU A 4 9.41 -5.58 13.14
N PRO A 5 9.31 -5.88 14.45
CA PRO A 5 9.84 -4.99 15.47
C PRO A 5 11.37 -4.97 15.46
N ASN A 6 11.97 -5.91 14.75
CA ASN A 6 13.40 -6.17 14.67
C ASN A 6 14.03 -5.60 13.39
N VAL A 7 13.23 -5.19 12.39
CA VAL A 7 13.75 -4.60 11.16
C VAL A 7 14.09 -3.12 11.37
N ARG A 8 15.24 -2.71 10.86
CA ARG A 8 15.75 -1.34 10.89
C ARG A 8 16.23 -0.98 9.49
N VAL A 9 16.04 0.26 9.09
CA VAL A 9 16.49 0.78 7.80
C VAL A 9 17.48 1.90 8.01
N ILE A 10 18.53 1.91 7.20
CA ILE A 10 19.57 2.93 7.15
C ILE A 10 19.44 3.64 5.81
N ILE A 11 19.43 4.98 5.86
CA ILE A 11 19.42 5.83 4.67
C ILE A 11 20.45 6.95 4.83
N HIS A 12 21.04 7.38 3.72
CA HIS A 12 21.90 8.56 3.70
C HIS A 12 21.01 9.80 3.56
N ASP A 13 20.92 10.61 4.62
CA ASP A 13 20.24 11.92 4.58
C ASP A 13 21.14 13.02 3.99
N LYS A 14 22.46 12.85 4.12
CA LYS A 14 23.45 13.73 3.50
C LYS A 14 24.75 12.98 3.24
N SER A 15 25.32 13.17 2.06
CA SER A 15 26.65 12.68 1.73
C SER A 15 27.49 13.76 1.04
N SER A 16 28.66 14.06 1.59
CA SER A 16 29.60 15.04 1.02
C SER A 16 30.84 14.41 0.38
N LEU A 17 31.00 13.09 0.49
CA LEU A 17 32.18 12.35 0.03
C LEU A 17 31.90 11.52 -1.24
N ALA A 18 30.64 11.18 -1.49
CA ALA A 18 30.17 10.40 -2.63
C ALA A 18 28.66 10.63 -2.86
N PRO A 19 28.07 10.22 -3.99
CA PRO A 19 26.62 10.17 -4.13
C PRO A 19 25.97 9.39 -2.99
N GLU A 20 24.73 9.75 -2.65
CA GLU A 20 23.96 9.06 -1.63
C GLU A 20 23.75 7.58 -2.02
N GLY A 21 23.99 6.70 -1.05
CA GLY A 21 23.82 5.27 -1.24
C GLY A 21 22.33 4.93 -1.24
N LYS A 22 21.98 3.80 -1.87
CA LYS A 22 20.63 3.26 -1.76
C LYS A 22 20.33 2.90 -0.30
N PRO A 23 19.08 3.05 0.17
CA PRO A 23 18.72 2.63 1.50
C PRO A 23 18.90 1.12 1.67
N VAL A 24 19.33 0.71 2.86
CA VAL A 24 19.59 -0.69 3.19
C VAL A 24 18.99 -1.05 4.53
N ALA A 25 18.45 -2.27 4.63
CA ALA A 25 17.81 -2.79 5.82
C ALA A 25 18.61 -3.92 6.47
N PHE A 26 18.42 -4.06 7.77
CA PHE A 26 18.93 -5.17 8.57
C PHE A 26 17.89 -5.59 9.61
N CYS A 27 17.94 -6.86 10.01
CA CYS A 27 17.19 -7.40 11.13
C CYS A 27 18.11 -7.49 12.34
N LEU A 28 17.59 -7.14 13.52
CA LEU A 28 18.26 -7.33 14.80
C LEU A 28 17.36 -8.15 15.72
N ASP A 29 17.55 -9.46 15.69
CA ASP A 29 16.78 -10.41 16.49
C ASP A 29 17.52 -10.76 17.80
N PRO A 30 16.81 -10.90 18.94
CA PRO A 30 17.44 -11.30 20.20
C PRO A 30 18.09 -12.68 20.18
N GLU A 31 17.61 -13.62 19.34
CA GLU A 31 18.09 -14.99 19.27
C GLU A 31 19.16 -15.17 18.19
N THR A 32 18.90 -14.68 16.97
CA THR A 32 19.80 -14.86 15.82
C THR A 32 20.81 -13.73 15.65
N GLY A 33 20.60 -12.59 16.31
CA GLY A 33 21.49 -11.44 16.26
C GLY A 33 21.27 -10.54 15.04
N PHE A 34 22.36 -10.05 14.46
CA PHE A 34 22.32 -9.10 13.35
C PHE A 34 22.37 -9.82 12.00
N GLU A 35 21.44 -9.48 11.10
CA GLU A 35 21.40 -10.03 9.74
C GLU A 35 21.11 -8.93 8.70
N TRP A 36 21.87 -8.89 7.61
CA TRP A 36 21.62 -8.00 6.49
C TRP A 36 20.42 -8.47 5.67
N ILE A 37 19.45 -7.58 5.42
CA ILE A 37 18.33 -7.84 4.49
C ILE A 37 18.71 -7.39 3.08
N GLY A 38 19.47 -6.29 2.95
CA GLY A 38 19.92 -5.74 1.66
C GLY A 38 19.26 -4.41 1.31
N GLU A 39 19.15 -4.10 0.02
CA GLU A 39 18.50 -2.88 -0.47
C GLU A 39 17.03 -2.83 -0.03
N TYR A 40 16.57 -1.65 0.39
CA TYR A 40 15.21 -1.43 0.88
C TYR A 40 14.65 -0.16 0.23
N ASP A 41 13.49 -0.24 -0.40
CA ASP A 41 12.92 0.88 -1.15
C ASP A 41 12.04 1.74 -0.21
N ILE A 42 12.63 2.86 0.21
CA ILE A 42 12.10 3.83 1.17
C ILE A 42 12.79 5.18 0.95
N THR A 43 12.07 6.28 1.13
CA THR A 43 12.66 7.63 1.10
C THR A 43 13.02 8.14 2.50
N ALA A 44 13.91 9.13 2.58
CA ALA A 44 14.30 9.73 3.87
C ALA A 44 13.10 10.36 4.57
N ASP A 45 12.25 11.06 3.80
CA ASP A 45 11.01 11.65 4.30
C ASP A 45 10.02 10.59 4.83
N GLU A 46 9.88 9.45 4.16
CA GLU A 46 9.05 8.33 4.64
C GLU A 46 9.57 7.74 5.95
N LEU A 47 10.89 7.58 6.05
CA LEU A 47 11.53 7.08 7.27
C LEU A 47 11.33 8.05 8.45
N LEU A 48 11.58 9.35 8.23
CA LEU A 48 11.50 10.40 9.24
C LEU A 48 10.06 10.72 9.67
N SER A 49 9.10 10.62 8.75
CA SER A 49 7.67 10.80 9.05
C SER A 49 7.05 9.62 9.81
N GLY A 50 7.80 8.53 10.00
CA GLY A 50 7.28 7.29 10.58
C GLY A 50 6.28 6.57 9.67
N ALA A 51 6.18 6.99 8.41
CA ALA A 51 5.37 6.38 7.35
C ALA A 51 6.16 5.35 6.53
N GLY A 52 7.24 4.81 7.12
CA GLY A 52 8.32 4.06 6.48
C GLY A 52 7.94 3.22 5.25
N GLY A 53 8.74 3.40 4.21
CA GLY A 53 8.59 2.91 2.85
C GLY A 53 8.48 1.40 2.63
N ASN A 54 8.19 1.12 1.37
CA ASN A 54 7.80 -0.14 0.75
C ASN A 54 6.53 -0.82 1.25
N ASN A 55 5.54 -0.02 1.60
CA ASN A 55 4.16 -0.41 1.36
C ASN A 55 3.42 0.80 0.83
N ALA A 56 2.85 0.66 -0.37
CA ALA A 56 1.78 1.56 -0.80
C ALA A 56 0.85 1.80 0.39
N THR A 57 0.43 3.04 0.63
CA THR A 57 -0.44 3.35 1.77
C THR A 57 -1.62 2.37 1.79
N LYS A 58 -2.22 2.05 2.95
CA LYS A 58 -3.39 1.15 2.96
C LYS A 58 -4.47 1.57 1.95
N THR A 59 -4.53 2.87 1.65
CA THR A 59 -5.34 3.44 0.58
C THR A 59 -4.85 3.04 -0.80
N GLU A 60 -3.57 3.18 -1.14
CA GLU A 60 -3.00 2.72 -2.42
C GLU A 60 -3.11 1.19 -2.62
N GLN A 61 -2.93 0.40 -1.56
CA GLN A 61 -3.18 -1.05 -1.61
C GLN A 61 -4.66 -1.33 -1.94
N ALA A 62 -5.57 -0.57 -1.35
CA ALA A 62 -6.99 -0.66 -1.66
C ALA A 62 -7.30 -0.19 -3.09
N GLU A 63 -6.63 0.86 -3.59
CA GLU A 63 -6.78 1.31 -4.97
C GLU A 63 -6.35 0.24 -5.97
N LYS A 64 -5.19 -0.37 -5.75
CA LYS A 64 -4.69 -1.47 -6.59
C LYS A 64 -5.64 -2.66 -6.57
N LEU A 65 -6.09 -3.08 -5.39
CA LEU A 65 -7.06 -4.17 -5.24
C LEU A 65 -8.37 -3.87 -6.00
N ILE A 66 -8.89 -2.65 -5.92
CA ILE A 66 -10.10 -2.25 -6.65
C ILE A 66 -9.87 -2.34 -8.16
N LEU A 67 -8.73 -1.85 -8.66
CA LEU A 67 -8.41 -1.91 -10.09
C LEU A 67 -8.25 -3.34 -10.60
N ASP A 68 -7.58 -4.20 -9.84
CA ASP A 68 -7.36 -5.61 -10.18
C ASP A 68 -8.70 -6.39 -10.20
N LEU A 69 -9.60 -6.09 -9.25
CA LEU A 69 -10.94 -6.70 -9.21
C LEU A 69 -11.82 -6.29 -10.40
N LEU A 70 -11.69 -5.05 -10.87
CA LEU A 70 -12.46 -4.49 -11.99
C LEU A 70 -11.78 -4.66 -13.35
N ALA A 71 -10.59 -5.27 -13.38
CA ALA A 71 -9.88 -5.60 -14.61
C ALA A 71 -10.71 -6.53 -15.52
N ASP A 72 -10.29 -6.66 -16.77
CA ASP A 72 -10.97 -7.48 -17.80
C ASP A 72 -12.44 -7.08 -18.06
N GLY A 73 -12.80 -5.82 -17.77
CA GLY A 73 -14.15 -5.30 -17.96
C GLY A 73 -15.16 -5.85 -16.95
N LYS A 74 -14.69 -6.40 -15.83
CA LYS A 74 -15.55 -6.88 -14.74
C LYS A 74 -16.24 -5.70 -14.06
N GLU A 75 -17.44 -6.00 -13.59
CA GLU A 75 -18.27 -5.08 -12.85
C GLU A 75 -18.69 -5.73 -11.53
N LEU A 76 -18.48 -5.04 -10.42
CA LEU A 76 -18.70 -5.59 -9.08
C LEU A 76 -19.52 -4.64 -8.23
N ALA A 77 -20.41 -5.22 -7.41
CA ALA A 77 -21.14 -4.50 -6.39
C ALA A 77 -20.18 -3.93 -5.33
N SER A 78 -20.52 -2.78 -4.77
CA SER A 78 -19.75 -2.12 -3.69
C SER A 78 -19.48 -3.07 -2.53
N GLU A 79 -20.49 -3.87 -2.16
CA GLU A 79 -20.39 -4.86 -1.09
C GLU A 79 -19.40 -5.99 -1.42
N GLY A 80 -19.33 -6.43 -2.69
CA GLY A 80 -18.36 -7.43 -3.13
C GLY A 80 -16.92 -6.92 -3.02
N ILE A 81 -16.69 -5.67 -3.42
CA ILE A 81 -15.38 -5.00 -3.26
C ILE A 81 -15.02 -4.86 -1.77
N GLU A 82 -15.96 -4.43 -0.94
CA GLU A 82 -15.76 -4.27 0.50
C GLU A 82 -15.47 -5.62 1.19
N LYS A 83 -16.11 -6.70 0.76
CA LYS A 83 -15.85 -8.06 1.27
C LYS A 83 -14.43 -8.52 0.94
N VAL A 84 -14.01 -8.43 -0.33
CA VAL A 84 -12.64 -8.83 -0.72
C VAL A 84 -11.59 -7.95 -0.03
N ALA A 85 -11.86 -6.65 0.12
CA ALA A 85 -10.98 -5.76 0.86
C ALA A 85 -10.90 -6.11 2.36
N ALA A 86 -12.02 -6.50 2.98
CA ALA A 86 -12.04 -6.94 4.37
C ALA A 86 -11.25 -8.24 4.57
N ASP A 87 -11.38 -9.20 3.64
CA ASP A 87 -10.58 -10.44 3.62
C ASP A 87 -9.07 -10.14 3.46
N ALA A 88 -8.72 -9.06 2.77
CA ALA A 88 -7.35 -8.54 2.67
C ALA A 88 -6.94 -7.64 3.85
N GLY A 89 -7.77 -7.49 4.89
CA GLY A 89 -7.48 -6.69 6.09
C GLY A 89 -7.58 -5.17 5.89
N ILE A 90 -8.26 -4.71 4.85
CA ILE A 90 -8.47 -3.31 4.51
C ILE A 90 -9.82 -2.84 5.06
N SER A 91 -9.82 -1.73 5.81
CA SER A 91 -11.05 -1.20 6.42
C SER A 91 -11.97 -0.57 5.38
N ALA A 92 -13.29 -0.62 5.62
CA ALA A 92 -14.27 0.05 4.77
C ALA A 92 -14.03 1.57 4.62
N ARG A 93 -13.45 2.22 5.65
CA ARG A 93 -13.04 3.64 5.56
C ARG A 93 -11.95 3.84 4.51
N THR A 94 -10.97 2.94 4.46
CA THR A 94 -9.87 2.95 3.49
C THR A 94 -10.37 2.66 2.07
N VAL A 95 -11.28 1.71 1.92
CA VAL A 95 -11.93 1.42 0.62
C VAL A 95 -12.67 2.65 0.08
N ARG A 96 -13.39 3.38 0.95
CA ARG A 96 -14.06 4.63 0.54
C ARG A 96 -13.07 5.72 0.10
N ALA A 97 -11.95 5.86 0.81
CA ALA A 97 -10.90 6.80 0.43
C ALA A 97 -10.29 6.42 -0.94
N ALA A 98 -10.00 5.14 -1.15
CA ALA A 98 -9.48 4.63 -2.42
C ALA A 98 -10.46 4.84 -3.59
N LYS A 99 -11.77 4.52 -3.40
CA LYS A 99 -12.79 4.79 -4.42
C LYS A 99 -12.82 6.26 -4.84
N LYS A 100 -12.77 7.17 -3.86
CA LYS A 100 -12.71 8.63 -4.11
C LYS A 100 -11.47 9.03 -4.90
N ASN A 101 -10.30 8.50 -4.55
CA ASN A 101 -9.06 8.75 -5.30
C ASN A 101 -9.13 8.21 -6.74
N LEU A 102 -9.91 7.15 -6.96
CA LEU A 102 -10.14 6.53 -8.26
C LEU A 102 -11.30 7.13 -9.06
N ASP A 103 -11.97 8.21 -8.62
CA ASP A 103 -13.15 8.79 -9.31
C ASP A 103 -12.91 9.11 -10.81
N GLY A 104 -11.67 9.37 -11.22
CA GLY A 104 -11.31 9.56 -12.64
C GLY A 104 -11.14 8.28 -13.46
N ARG A 105 -11.01 7.12 -12.80
CA ARG A 105 -10.64 5.82 -13.39
C ARG A 105 -11.74 4.77 -13.29
N ILE A 106 -12.63 4.89 -12.31
CA ILE A 106 -13.79 3.99 -12.14
C ILE A 106 -15.10 4.74 -12.41
N THR A 107 -16.11 4.01 -12.86
CA THR A 107 -17.48 4.50 -12.99
C THR A 107 -18.37 3.79 -11.99
N SER A 108 -19.44 4.46 -11.56
CA SER A 108 -20.41 3.91 -10.61
C SER A 108 -21.81 3.98 -11.22
N LYS A 109 -22.59 2.91 -11.09
CA LYS A 109 -24.01 2.89 -11.47
C LYS A 109 -24.85 2.21 -10.41
N CYS A 110 -26.07 2.71 -10.22
CA CYS A 110 -27.03 2.09 -9.33
C CYS A 110 -27.89 1.10 -10.12
N ILE A 111 -27.96 -0.15 -9.66
CA ILE A 111 -28.85 -1.19 -10.19
C ILE A 111 -29.71 -1.69 -9.04
N GLY A 112 -31.00 -1.37 -9.08
CA GLY A 112 -31.92 -1.63 -7.97
C GLY A 112 -31.55 -0.83 -6.73
N ALA A 113 -31.26 -1.52 -5.62
CA ALA A 113 -30.81 -0.90 -4.37
C ALA A 113 -29.27 -0.91 -4.19
N ALA A 114 -28.52 -1.44 -5.16
CA ALA A 114 -27.08 -1.65 -5.02
C ALA A 114 -26.26 -0.79 -5.99
N TRP A 115 -25.10 -0.33 -5.51
CA TRP A 115 -24.12 0.38 -6.31
C TRP A 115 -23.10 -0.58 -6.89
N TYR A 116 -22.87 -0.49 -8.20
CA TYR A 116 -21.88 -1.25 -8.95
C TYR A 116 -20.78 -0.34 -9.46
N HIS A 117 -19.56 -0.86 -9.49
CA HIS A 117 -18.39 -0.18 -10.01
C HIS A 117 -17.75 -0.96 -11.15
N ALA A 118 -17.21 -0.24 -12.13
CA ALA A 118 -16.46 -0.79 -13.26
C ALA A 118 -15.34 0.17 -13.65
N LEU A 119 -14.31 -0.31 -14.36
CA LEU A 119 -13.32 0.58 -14.96
C LEU A 119 -13.98 1.48 -16.02
N LYS A 120 -13.55 2.74 -16.09
CA LYS A 120 -13.97 3.66 -17.14
C LYS A 120 -13.39 3.19 -18.48
N LYS A 121 -14.25 3.14 -19.50
CA LYS A 121 -13.85 2.84 -20.89
C LYS A 121 -13.17 4.03 -21.54
#